data_AF-A0A9E3JYA7-F1
#
_entry.id   AF-A0A9E3JYA7-F1
#
_cell.length_a   1.000
_cell.length_b   1.000
_cell.length_c   1.000
_cell.angle_alpha   90.00
_cell.angle_beta   90.00
_cell.angle_gamma   90.00
#
_symmetry.space_group_name_H-M   'P 1'
#
loop_
_entity.id
_entity.type
_entity.pdbx_description
1 polymer ?
#
loop_
_entity_poly.entity_id
_entity_poly.type
_entity_poly.pdbx_seq_one_letter_code
_entity_poly.pdbx_strand_id
1 'polypeptide(L)'
;MRSFRPPLARALAHAALPIAMLASVPALAATTVVDVGPAATTRDVRQVRMRFSGDITALGDDRAGDPAAVTCSDPALKAVGHWIDARNWVGEFPRALPDGVACTVRPLPVSDLKGQPVAMPAPWRFDTGGPQAVIQFFRSPLK
;
A
#
# COMPACT_ATOMS: atom_id res chain seq x y z
N MET A 1 -20.63 92.76 12.72
CA MET A 1 -19.61 91.80 12.23
C MET A 1 -20.10 90.39 12.53
N ARG A 2 -20.63 89.67 11.52
CA ARG A 2 -21.07 88.27 11.67
C ARG A 2 -19.92 87.38 11.24
N SER A 3 -19.29 86.68 12.18
CA SER A 3 -18.28 85.67 11.90
C SER A 3 -18.96 84.30 11.77
N PHE A 4 -18.78 83.71 10.59
CA PHE A 4 -19.20 82.37 10.20
C PHE A 4 -18.12 81.37 10.66
N ARG A 5 -18.51 80.27 11.32
CA ARG A 5 -17.60 79.13 11.58
C ARG A 5 -18.29 77.82 11.15
N PRO A 6 -17.62 76.95 10.37
CA PRO A 6 -18.19 75.77 9.71
C PRO A 6 -18.32 74.54 10.65
N PRO A 7 -19.05 73.48 10.24
CA PRO A 7 -19.32 72.31 11.07
C PRO A 7 -18.14 71.31 11.09
N LEU A 8 -17.99 70.60 12.22
CA LEU A 8 -17.05 69.50 12.40
C LEU A 8 -17.33 68.36 11.41
N ALA A 9 -16.36 68.07 10.54
CA ALA A 9 -16.35 66.85 9.75
C ALA A 9 -15.95 65.66 10.64
N ARG A 10 -16.86 64.69 10.80
CA ARG A 10 -16.57 63.38 11.39
C ARG A 10 -15.68 62.59 10.42
N ALA A 11 -14.42 62.39 10.77
CA ALA A 11 -13.55 61.46 10.07
C ALA A 11 -13.96 60.02 10.43
N LEU A 12 -14.51 59.28 9.46
CA LEU A 12 -14.77 57.85 9.57
C LEU A 12 -13.45 57.10 9.33
N ALA A 13 -12.82 56.62 10.40
CA ALA A 13 -11.64 55.76 10.32
C ALA A 13 -12.03 54.43 9.65
N HIS A 14 -11.55 54.20 8.43
CA HIS A 14 -11.70 52.94 7.73
C HIS A 14 -10.69 51.94 8.31
N ALA A 15 -11.16 51.04 9.16
CA ALA A 15 -10.38 49.90 9.62
C ALA A 15 -10.18 48.93 8.44
N ALA A 16 -9.01 49.00 7.80
CA ALA A 16 -8.60 48.07 6.76
C ALA A 16 -8.38 46.68 7.39
N LEU A 17 -9.30 45.75 7.13
CA LEU A 17 -9.19 44.36 7.56
C LEU A 17 -8.17 43.64 6.64
N PRO A 18 -7.08 43.07 7.17
CA PRO A 18 -6.10 42.38 6.33
C PRO A 18 -6.71 41.08 5.78
N ILE A 19 -6.76 40.98 4.45
CA ILE A 19 -7.15 39.76 3.74
C ILE A 19 -6.00 38.75 3.91
N ALA A 20 -6.16 37.82 4.85
CA ALA A 20 -5.25 36.70 5.01
C ALA A 20 -5.41 35.75 3.82
N MET A 21 -4.44 35.75 2.90
CA MET A 21 -4.32 34.72 1.86
C MET A 21 -3.94 33.39 2.54
N LEU A 22 -4.92 32.49 2.68
CA LEU A 22 -4.61 31.08 2.94
C LEU A 22 -4.03 30.48 1.65
N ALA A 23 -2.71 30.29 1.63
CA ALA A 23 -2.07 29.48 0.59
C ALA A 23 -2.41 28.00 0.83
N SER A 24 -3.24 27.42 -0.04
CA SER A 24 -3.52 25.98 -0.04
C SER A 24 -2.29 25.22 -0.51
N VAL A 25 -1.59 24.55 0.41
CA VAL A 25 -0.49 23.63 0.04
C VAL A 25 -1.12 22.35 -0.52
N PRO A 26 -0.81 21.93 -1.76
CA PRO A 26 -1.35 20.68 -2.28
C PRO A 26 -0.75 19.53 -1.48
N ALA A 27 -1.62 18.70 -0.89
CA ALA A 27 -1.19 17.44 -0.30
C ALA A 27 -0.74 16.51 -1.44
N LEU A 28 0.54 16.13 -1.44
CA LEU A 28 1.04 15.07 -2.31
C LEU A 28 0.38 13.76 -1.85
N ALA A 29 -0.49 13.21 -2.70
CA ALA A 29 -1.15 11.94 -2.40
C ALA A 29 -0.13 10.80 -2.50
N ALA A 30 0.03 10.04 -1.42
CA ALA A 30 0.89 8.87 -1.41
C ALA A 30 0.39 7.82 -2.41
N THR A 31 1.32 7.13 -3.05
CA THR A 31 0.98 5.90 -3.77
C THR A 31 0.67 4.83 -2.72
N THR A 32 -0.35 4.03 -2.97
CA THR A 32 -0.90 3.09 -1.99
C THR A 32 -0.89 1.67 -2.53
N VAL A 33 -0.78 0.72 -1.62
CA VAL A 33 -1.09 -0.68 -1.93
C VAL A 33 -2.61 -0.82 -2.01
N VAL A 34 -3.11 -1.24 -3.16
CA VAL A 34 -4.54 -1.30 -3.51
C VAL A 34 -5.10 -2.73 -3.57
N ASP A 35 -4.23 -3.73 -3.62
CA ASP A 35 -4.60 -5.14 -3.46
C ASP A 35 -3.39 -5.94 -2.97
N VAL A 36 -3.63 -6.89 -2.06
CA VAL A 36 -2.62 -7.84 -1.60
C VAL A 36 -3.26 -9.22 -1.51
N GLY A 37 -2.61 -10.20 -2.12
CA GLY A 37 -3.01 -11.60 -2.07
C GLY A 37 -1.94 -12.48 -1.44
N PRO A 38 -2.28 -13.68 -0.95
CA PRO A 38 -3.59 -14.34 -1.03
C PRO A 38 -4.61 -13.81 -0.01
N ALA A 39 -5.83 -14.37 -0.01
CA ALA A 39 -6.80 -14.13 1.06
C ALA A 39 -6.25 -14.58 2.42
N ALA A 40 -6.78 -14.02 3.51
CA ALA A 40 -6.25 -14.18 4.86
C ALA A 40 -6.03 -15.65 5.28
N THR A 41 -6.90 -16.59 4.89
CA THR A 41 -6.66 -18.02 5.08
C THR A 41 -6.85 -18.73 3.75
N THR A 42 -5.77 -19.29 3.19
CA THR A 42 -5.76 -19.88 1.84
C THR A 42 -4.80 -21.06 1.78
N ARG A 43 -5.21 -22.18 1.17
CA ARG A 43 -4.35 -23.35 0.94
C ARG A 43 -3.53 -23.24 -0.33
N ASP A 44 -2.56 -24.14 -0.46
CA ASP A 44 -1.79 -24.35 -1.69
C ASP A 44 -1.14 -23.05 -2.20
N VAL A 45 -0.78 -22.17 -1.27
CA VAL A 45 -0.22 -20.87 -1.59
C VAL A 45 1.16 -21.07 -2.22
N ARG A 46 1.29 -20.63 -3.46
CA ARG A 46 2.57 -20.57 -4.18
C ARG A 46 3.04 -19.16 -4.44
N GLN A 47 2.14 -18.18 -4.38
CA GLN A 47 2.43 -16.81 -4.75
C GLN A 47 1.77 -15.83 -3.78
N VAL A 48 2.49 -14.74 -3.51
CA VAL A 48 1.99 -13.52 -2.87
C VAL A 48 1.97 -12.44 -3.94
N ARG A 49 0.92 -11.62 -3.96
CA ARG A 49 0.79 -10.53 -4.93
C ARG A 49 0.65 -9.21 -4.21
N MET A 50 1.25 -8.16 -4.75
CA MET A 50 1.07 -6.79 -4.27
C MET A 50 0.83 -5.87 -5.48
N ARG A 51 -0.30 -5.15 -5.45
CA ARG A 51 -0.68 -4.19 -6.49
C ARG A 51 -0.68 -2.78 -5.94
N PHE A 52 -0.13 -1.85 -6.72
CA PHE A 52 0.01 -0.44 -6.36
C PHE A 52 -0.93 0.46 -7.16
N SER A 53 -1.30 1.61 -6.58
CA SER A 53 -2.09 2.65 -7.28
C SER A 53 -1.26 3.49 -8.24
N GLY A 54 0.07 3.38 -8.22
CA GLY A 54 1.06 4.13 -9.00
C GLY A 54 2.08 3.21 -9.68
N ASP A 55 2.78 3.71 -10.72
CA ASP A 55 3.91 3.01 -11.32
C ASP A 55 5.11 3.06 -10.38
N ILE A 56 5.54 1.91 -9.88
CA ILE A 56 6.71 1.80 -8.98
C ILE A 56 7.99 1.57 -9.77
N THR A 57 7.89 0.80 -10.85
CA THR A 57 9.01 0.51 -11.75
C THR A 57 8.69 0.92 -13.17
N ALA A 58 9.73 1.13 -13.99
CA ALA A 58 9.58 1.33 -15.42
C ALA A 58 9.23 -0.01 -16.10
N LEU A 59 8.45 0.06 -17.17
CA LEU A 59 8.10 -1.13 -17.94
C LEU A 59 9.36 -1.77 -18.52
N GLY A 60 9.60 -3.05 -18.19
CA GLY A 60 10.76 -3.79 -18.67
C GLY A 60 12.07 -3.54 -17.91
N ASP A 61 12.03 -2.85 -16.77
CA ASP A 61 13.21 -2.73 -15.90
C ASP A 61 13.46 -4.03 -15.13
N ASP A 62 14.46 -4.78 -15.59
CA ASP A 62 14.90 -6.06 -15.01
C ASP A 62 15.74 -5.89 -13.74
N ARG A 63 16.14 -4.65 -13.40
CA ARG A 63 16.94 -4.34 -12.20
C ARG A 63 16.10 -3.82 -11.04
N ALA A 64 14.79 -3.68 -11.25
CA ALA A 64 13.88 -3.19 -10.24
C ALA A 64 13.89 -4.13 -9.02
N GLY A 65 14.24 -3.58 -7.86
CA GLY A 65 14.22 -4.32 -6.61
C GLY A 65 12.82 -4.73 -6.17
N ASP A 66 12.76 -5.61 -5.18
CA ASP A 66 11.49 -6.02 -4.59
C ASP A 66 10.82 -4.85 -3.86
N PRO A 67 9.52 -4.61 -4.05
CA PRO A 67 8.77 -3.59 -3.34
C PRO A 67 8.23 -4.11 -2.00
N ALA A 68 8.33 -5.41 -1.73
CA ALA A 68 7.68 -6.06 -0.61
C ALA A 68 8.59 -7.07 0.10
N ALA A 69 8.50 -7.10 1.43
CA ALA A 69 9.08 -8.15 2.25
C ALA A 69 7.99 -9.15 2.65
N VAL A 70 8.23 -10.44 2.38
CA VAL A 70 7.39 -11.56 2.84
C VAL A 70 8.15 -12.31 3.94
N THR A 71 7.56 -12.36 5.14
CA THR A 71 8.15 -13.05 6.29
C THR A 71 7.19 -14.11 6.79
N CYS A 72 7.59 -15.36 6.75
CA CYS A 72 6.81 -16.50 7.24
C CYS A 72 7.31 -16.97 8.61
N SER A 73 6.47 -17.73 9.32
CA SER A 73 6.78 -18.35 10.62
C SER A 73 8.00 -19.27 10.56
N ASP A 74 8.16 -19.99 9.45
CA ASP A 74 9.41 -20.69 9.12
C ASP A 74 10.32 -19.78 8.28
N PRO A 75 11.52 -19.42 8.78
CA PRO A 75 12.45 -18.56 8.05
C PRO A 75 13.02 -19.20 6.78
N ALA A 76 12.96 -20.52 6.61
CA ALA A 76 13.39 -21.21 5.39
C ALA A 76 12.42 -21.00 4.22
N LEU A 77 11.18 -20.62 4.49
CA LEU A 77 10.17 -20.32 3.47
C LEU A 77 10.40 -18.90 2.93
N LYS A 78 11.10 -18.80 1.81
CA LYS A 78 11.38 -17.54 1.11
C LYS A 78 10.64 -17.48 -0.22
N ALA A 79 10.01 -16.34 -0.48
CA ALA A 79 9.48 -16.00 -1.80
C ALA A 79 10.56 -15.26 -2.60
N VAL A 80 10.61 -15.52 -3.91
CA VAL A 80 11.46 -14.81 -4.86
C VAL A 80 10.57 -13.89 -5.68
N GLY A 81 10.87 -12.60 -5.64
CA GLY A 81 10.06 -11.58 -6.27
C GLY A 81 10.37 -11.36 -7.75
N HIS A 82 9.34 -10.99 -8.51
CA HIS A 82 9.48 -10.43 -9.84
C HIS A 82 8.31 -9.48 -10.15
N TRP A 83 8.57 -8.51 -11.01
CA TRP A 83 7.55 -7.59 -11.52
C TRP A 83 6.81 -8.23 -12.70
N ILE A 84 5.48 -8.15 -12.68
CA ILE A 84 4.60 -8.52 -13.79
C ILE A 84 4.42 -7.34 -14.74
N ASP A 85 4.29 -6.14 -14.17
CA ASP A 85 4.25 -4.86 -14.87
C ASP A 85 4.67 -3.73 -13.91
N ALA A 86 4.51 -2.47 -14.32
CA ALA A 86 4.90 -1.30 -13.53
C ALA A 86 4.24 -1.18 -12.14
N ARG A 87 3.13 -1.89 -11.89
CA ARG A 87 2.27 -1.77 -10.68
C ARG A 87 1.96 -3.10 -9.99
N ASN A 88 2.34 -4.23 -10.59
CA ASN A 88 2.02 -5.54 -10.08
C ASN A 88 3.30 -6.33 -9.83
N TRP A 89 3.54 -6.70 -8.57
CA TRP A 89 4.65 -7.55 -8.16
C TRP A 89 4.13 -8.88 -7.62
N VAL A 90 4.87 -9.94 -7.89
CA VAL A 90 4.59 -11.29 -7.42
C VAL A 90 5.82 -11.86 -6.72
N GLY A 91 5.63 -12.33 -5.49
CA GLY A 91 6.60 -13.17 -4.78
C GLY A 91 6.23 -14.63 -4.94
N GLU A 92 7.10 -15.44 -5.51
CA GLU A 92 6.87 -16.85 -5.77
C GLU A 92 7.68 -17.75 -4.83
N PHE A 93 7.01 -18.71 -4.20
CA PHE A 93 7.67 -19.74 -3.40
C PHE A 93 8.13 -20.89 -4.30
N PRO A 94 9.32 -21.48 -4.07
CA PRO A 94 9.82 -22.61 -4.85
C PRO A 94 8.88 -23.83 -4.85
N ARG A 95 8.06 -23.97 -3.81
CA ARG A 95 7.01 -24.98 -3.66
C ARG A 95 5.82 -24.39 -2.92
N ALA A 96 4.69 -25.07 -2.97
CA ALA A 96 3.53 -24.69 -2.17
C ALA A 96 3.88 -24.66 -0.67
N LEU A 97 3.37 -23.65 0.02
CA LEU A 97 3.51 -23.54 1.46
C LEU A 97 2.82 -24.74 2.15
N PRO A 98 3.47 -25.37 3.14
CA PRO A 98 2.82 -26.37 3.98
C PRO A 98 1.61 -25.80 4.72
N ASP A 99 0.72 -26.67 5.19
CA ASP A 99 -0.30 -26.34 6.18
C ASP A 99 0.36 -25.81 7.47
N GLY A 100 -0.33 -24.91 8.18
CA GLY A 100 0.09 -24.37 9.48
C GLY A 100 1.10 -23.22 9.40
N VAL A 101 1.35 -22.67 8.20
CA VAL A 101 2.29 -21.55 8.00
C VAL A 101 1.52 -20.24 8.12
N ALA A 102 2.10 -19.27 8.85
CA ALA A 102 1.60 -17.90 8.89
C ALA A 102 2.66 -16.96 8.29
N CYS A 103 2.25 -16.06 7.41
CA CYS A 103 3.14 -15.09 6.77
C CYS A 103 2.59 -13.67 6.91
N THR A 104 3.52 -12.71 6.93
CA THR A 104 3.23 -11.27 6.90
C THR A 104 3.90 -10.63 5.70
N VAL A 105 3.16 -9.78 4.99
CA VAL A 105 3.63 -9.01 3.84
C VAL A 105 3.66 -7.53 4.23
N ARG A 106 4.77 -6.84 3.92
CA ARG A 106 4.96 -5.41 4.15
C ARG A 106 5.59 -4.76 2.92
N PRO A 107 5.22 -3.52 2.55
CA PRO A 107 6.02 -2.77 1.60
C PRO A 107 7.39 -2.47 2.21
N LEU A 108 8.43 -2.55 1.38
CA LEU A 108 9.74 -1.97 1.67
C LEU A 108 9.67 -0.45 1.50
N PRO A 109 10.66 0.32 2.00
CA PRO A 109 10.74 1.76 1.79
C PRO A 109 11.05 2.09 0.31
N VAL A 110 10.03 1.99 -0.53
CA VAL A 110 10.06 2.30 -1.96
C VAL A 110 9.17 3.48 -2.28
N SER A 111 9.47 4.15 -3.39
CA SER A 111 8.68 5.25 -3.95
C SER A 111 8.23 4.91 -5.36
N ASP A 112 7.17 5.57 -5.80
CA ASP A 112 6.74 5.51 -7.19
C ASP A 112 7.67 6.32 -8.12
N LEU A 113 7.47 6.20 -9.43
CA LEU A 113 8.25 6.94 -10.44
C LEU A 113 8.07 8.47 -10.37
N LYS A 114 7.10 8.98 -9.60
CA LYS A 114 6.88 10.41 -9.33
C LYS A 114 7.47 10.83 -7.98
N GLY A 115 8.19 9.93 -7.30
CA GLY A 115 8.80 10.18 -6.00
C GLY A 115 7.84 10.11 -4.81
N GLN A 116 6.58 9.67 -5.00
CA GLN A 116 5.64 9.48 -3.89
C GLN A 116 6.02 8.23 -3.10
N PRO A 117 6.09 8.30 -1.76
CA PRO A 117 6.30 7.11 -0.95
C PRO A 117 5.13 6.14 -1.10
N VAL A 118 5.42 4.84 -1.04
CA VAL A 118 4.39 3.80 -1.00
C VAL A 118 3.89 3.60 0.44
N ALA A 119 2.58 3.70 0.63
CA ALA A 119 1.93 3.50 1.92
C ALA A 119 1.02 2.26 1.93
N MET A 120 0.99 1.58 3.08
CA MET A 120 0.04 0.52 3.38
C MET A 120 -0.47 0.68 4.83
N PRO A 121 -1.79 0.76 5.07
CA PRO A 121 -2.33 1.10 6.39
C PRO A 121 -1.92 0.11 7.50
N ALA A 122 -1.83 -1.17 7.17
CA ALA A 122 -1.40 -2.23 8.07
C ALA A 122 -0.72 -3.36 7.29
N PRO A 123 0.23 -4.10 7.89
CA PRO A 123 0.78 -5.32 7.30
C PRO A 123 -0.31 -6.31 6.92
N TRP A 124 -0.20 -6.91 5.72
CA TRP A 124 -1.11 -7.97 5.30
C TRP A 124 -0.65 -9.29 5.93
N ARG A 125 -1.59 -10.04 6.51
CA ARG A 125 -1.30 -11.33 7.13
C ARG A 125 -2.14 -12.40 6.47
N PHE A 126 -1.52 -13.54 6.21
CA PHE A 126 -2.24 -14.72 5.76
C PHE A 126 -1.67 -16.00 6.38
N ASP A 127 -2.48 -17.06 6.39
CA ASP A 127 -2.10 -18.38 6.85
C ASP A 127 -2.63 -19.50 5.94
N THR A 128 -2.06 -20.69 6.05
CA THR A 128 -2.44 -21.87 5.24
C THR A 128 -3.45 -22.78 5.94
N GLY A 129 -4.05 -22.36 7.05
CA GLY A 129 -4.94 -23.17 7.87
C GLY A 129 -4.20 -24.32 8.58
N GLY A 130 -4.88 -25.04 9.48
CA GLY A 130 -4.27 -26.15 10.22
C GLY A 130 -3.99 -27.41 9.37
N PRO A 131 -3.39 -28.46 9.95
CA PRO A 131 -3.24 -29.76 9.28
C PRO A 131 -4.61 -30.43 9.07
N GLN A 132 -4.83 -31.05 7.92
CA GLN A 132 -6.06 -31.81 7.63
C GLN A 132 -5.79 -33.30 7.68
N ALA A 133 -6.70 -34.07 8.31
CA ALA A 133 -6.74 -35.51 8.11
C ALA A 133 -7.31 -35.82 6.71
N VAL A 134 -6.47 -36.29 5.79
CA VAL A 134 -6.94 -36.82 4.50
C VAL A 134 -7.44 -38.24 4.72
N ILE A 135 -8.75 -38.45 4.75
CA ILE A 135 -9.33 -39.81 4.83
C ILE A 135 -9.15 -40.46 3.46
N GLN A 136 -8.09 -41.25 3.31
CA GLN A 136 -7.86 -42.05 2.11
C GLN A 136 -8.72 -43.31 2.20
N PHE A 137 -9.88 -43.31 1.53
CA PHE A 137 -10.66 -44.53 1.37
C PHE A 137 -9.88 -45.49 0.47
N PHE A 138 -9.26 -46.51 1.07
CA PHE A 138 -8.73 -47.66 0.33
C PHE A 138 -9.90 -48.33 -0.41
N ARG A 139 -10.10 -47.97 -1.68
CA ARG A 139 -10.96 -48.73 -2.58
C ARG A 139 -10.24 -50.02 -2.92
N SER A 140 -10.60 -51.10 -2.23
CA SER A 140 -10.22 -52.45 -2.65
C SER A 140 -10.68 -52.68 -4.09
N PRO A 141 -9.82 -53.18 -5.00
CA PRO A 141 -10.26 -53.58 -6.32
C PRO A 141 -11.23 -54.75 -6.18
N LEU A 142 -12.43 -54.61 -6.76
CA LEU A 142 -13.37 -55.72 -6.90
C LEU A 142 -12.68 -56.80 -7.76
N LYS A 143 -12.69 -58.03 -7.24
CA LYS A 143 -12.05 -59.21 -7.82
C LYS A 143 -12.86 -59.76 -9.00
#